data_AF-K7F5R2-F1
#
_entry.id   AF-K7F5R2-F1
#
_cell.length_a   1.000
_cell.length_b   1.000
_cell.length_c   1.000
_cell.angle_alpha   90.00
_cell.angle_beta   90.00
_cell.angle_gamma   90.00
#
_symmetry.space_group_name_H-M   'P 1'
#
loop_
_entity.id
_entity.type
_entity.pdbx_description
1 polymer ?
#
loop_
_entity_poly.entity_id
_entity_poly.type
_entity_poly.pdbx_seq_one_letter_code
_entity_poly.pdbx_strand_id
1 'polypeptide(L)'
;MEVVRAINSIMQRRVISHRELDPIITGFTTMGFPNCGGAIDGTHIPIHAPHHRAAQYISRKSYFLVLQALVNHRGLFTDIFVGWSGRAHDARIFRNSSLYRKLESGTFFPQRDFRVGDVQMALCIVRDAAYPLMPWLMKP
;
A
#
# COMPACT_ATOMS: atom_id res chain seq x y z
N MET A 1 11.86 -6.52 -16.20
CA MET A 1 12.26 -5.11 -16.11
C MET A 1 13.15 -4.94 -14.89
N GLU A 2 14.33 -4.37 -15.07
CA GLU A 2 15.41 -4.35 -14.08
C GLU A 2 15.06 -3.57 -12.81
N VAL A 3 14.36 -2.44 -12.95
CA VAL A 3 13.92 -1.61 -11.80
C VAL A 3 13.02 -2.40 -10.85
N VAL A 4 12.02 -3.12 -11.37
CA VAL A 4 11.15 -3.99 -10.53
C VAL A 4 11.96 -5.08 -9.84
N ARG A 5 12.91 -5.68 -10.56
CA ARG A 5 13.78 -6.70 -9.95
C ARG A 5 14.60 -6.10 -8.81
N ALA A 6 15.22 -4.93 -9.01
CA ALA A 6 16.01 -4.25 -8.00
C ALA A 6 15.16 -3.87 -6.77
N ILE A 7 13.95 -3.33 -6.96
CA ILE A 7 13.05 -3.00 -5.85
C ILE A 7 12.68 -4.26 -5.06
N ASN A 8 12.26 -5.33 -5.75
CA ASN A 8 11.83 -6.55 -5.08
C ASN A 8 12.99 -7.33 -4.43
N SER A 9 14.18 -7.38 -5.05
CA SER A 9 15.29 -8.20 -4.55
C SER A 9 16.17 -7.47 -3.54
N ILE A 10 16.29 -6.14 -3.65
CA ILE A 10 17.21 -5.33 -2.83
C ILE A 10 16.43 -4.51 -1.81
N MET A 11 15.46 -3.69 -2.26
CA MET A 11 14.79 -2.74 -1.37
C MET A 11 13.82 -3.44 -0.41
N GLN A 12 13.14 -4.50 -0.86
CA GLN A 12 12.17 -5.21 -0.03
C GLN A 12 12.78 -5.73 1.28
N ARG A 13 14.06 -6.15 1.27
CA ARG A 13 14.74 -6.63 2.49
C ARG A 13 15.29 -5.52 3.38
N ARG A 14 15.49 -4.32 2.83
CA ARG A 14 16.19 -3.21 3.51
C ARG A 14 15.26 -2.12 4.03
N VAL A 15 14.10 -1.95 3.39
CA VAL A 15 13.24 -0.77 3.59
C VAL A 15 11.85 -1.14 4.11
N ILE A 16 11.48 -2.43 4.03
CA ILE A 16 10.24 -2.90 4.64
C ILE A 16 10.50 -3.09 6.13
N SER A 17 9.95 -2.16 6.92
CA SER A 17 9.96 -2.24 8.36
C SER A 17 9.23 -3.49 8.82
N HIS A 18 9.73 -4.11 9.90
CA HIS A 18 8.94 -5.08 10.63
C HIS A 18 7.62 -4.43 11.06
N ARG A 19 6.53 -5.18 10.93
CA ARG A 19 5.18 -4.67 11.17
C ARG A 19 4.74 -5.02 12.58
N GLU A 20 5.02 -4.11 13.51
CA GLU A 20 4.50 -4.17 14.88
C GLU A 20 3.19 -3.42 14.95
N LEU A 21 2.07 -4.14 15.05
CA LEU A 21 0.75 -3.58 14.82
C LEU A 21 0.31 -2.59 15.92
N ASP A 22 0.68 -2.83 17.18
CA ASP A 22 0.24 -1.99 18.30
C ASP A 22 0.85 -0.59 18.26
N PRO A 23 2.18 -0.41 18.08
CA PRO A 23 2.76 0.91 17.85
C PRO A 23 2.15 1.63 16.64
N ILE A 24 1.83 0.87 15.58
CA ILE A 24 1.22 1.44 14.37
C ILE A 24 -0.12 2.08 14.69
N ILE A 25 -0.98 1.34 15.37
CA ILE A 25 -2.33 1.79 15.71
C ILE A 25 -2.28 2.91 16.72
N THR A 26 -1.50 2.78 17.80
CA THR A 26 -1.32 3.88 18.77
C THR A 26 -0.90 5.16 18.06
N GLY A 27 0.06 5.09 17.13
CA GLY A 27 0.48 6.24 16.34
C GLY A 27 -0.67 6.87 15.53
N PHE A 28 -1.42 6.07 14.77
CA PHE A 28 -2.57 6.60 14.04
C PHE A 28 -3.71 7.09 14.94
N THR A 29 -3.92 6.49 16.11
CA THR A 29 -4.88 6.98 17.12
C THR A 29 -4.55 8.40 17.54
N THR A 30 -3.27 8.73 17.77
CA THR A 30 -2.86 10.11 18.11
C THR A 30 -3.11 11.11 16.97
N MET A 31 -3.25 10.62 15.73
CA MET A 31 -3.60 11.39 14.55
C MET A 31 -5.12 11.44 14.28
N GLY A 32 -5.94 10.83 15.14
CA GLY A 32 -7.41 10.80 14.99
C GLY A 32 -7.96 9.56 14.27
N PHE A 33 -7.14 8.53 14.02
CA PHE A 33 -7.56 7.31 13.32
C PHE A 33 -7.38 6.05 14.20
N PRO A 34 -8.28 5.82 15.18
CA PRO A 34 -8.05 4.88 16.27
C PRO A 34 -7.95 3.40 15.89
N ASN A 35 -8.47 2.98 14.73
CA ASN A 35 -8.44 1.58 14.25
C ASN A 35 -7.55 1.39 13.00
N CYS A 36 -6.69 2.34 12.70
CA CYS A 36 -5.88 2.33 11.49
C CYS A 36 -4.56 1.58 11.67
N GLY A 37 -4.38 0.52 10.89
CA GLY A 37 -3.16 -0.30 10.87
C GLY A 37 -2.22 -0.01 9.71
N GLY A 38 -2.43 1.11 9.00
CA GLY A 38 -1.60 1.56 7.89
C GLY A 38 -2.30 2.54 6.96
N ALA A 39 -1.53 3.31 6.20
CA ALA A 39 -2.01 4.16 5.12
C ALA A 39 -1.46 3.66 3.78
N ILE A 40 -2.31 3.55 2.76
CA ILE A 40 -1.93 3.05 1.43
C ILE A 40 -2.06 4.14 0.37
N ASP A 41 -1.05 4.22 -0.49
CA ASP A 41 -1.06 5.09 -1.66
C ASP A 41 -0.18 4.56 -2.80
N GLY A 42 -0.39 5.08 -4.01
CA GLY A 42 0.42 4.83 -5.19
C GLY A 42 1.38 5.99 -5.46
N THR A 43 2.61 5.69 -5.89
CA THR A 43 3.58 6.70 -6.33
C THR A 43 4.25 6.32 -7.64
N HIS A 44 4.53 7.32 -8.48
CA HIS A 44 5.22 7.13 -9.76
C HIS A 44 6.74 7.13 -9.55
N ILE A 45 7.37 6.02 -9.90
CA ILE A 45 8.83 5.89 -9.97
C ILE A 45 9.28 6.17 -11.40
N PRO A 46 10.12 7.20 -11.64
CA PRO A 46 10.71 7.44 -12.94
C PRO A 46 11.60 6.27 -13.35
N ILE A 47 11.51 5.85 -14.62
CA ILE A 47 12.39 4.84 -15.19
C ILE A 47 12.95 5.29 -16.53
N HIS A 48 14.09 4.71 -16.92
CA HIS A 48 14.51 4.75 -18.31
C HIS A 48 13.55 3.93 -19.17
N ALA A 49 13.41 4.33 -20.44
CA ALA A 49 12.60 3.60 -21.42
C ALA A 49 13.05 2.12 -21.45
N PRO A 50 12.17 1.16 -21.14
CA PRO A 50 12.57 -0.23 -21.25
C PRO A 50 12.78 -0.57 -22.73
N HIS A 51 13.92 -1.20 -23.06
CA HIS A 51 14.29 -1.60 -24.42
C HIS A 51 13.20 -2.42 -25.13
N HIS A 52 12.37 -3.13 -24.37
CA HIS A 52 11.17 -3.82 -24.84
C HIS A 52 9.93 -3.32 -24.09
N ARG A 53 8.81 -3.10 -24.79
CA ARG A 53 7.52 -2.63 -24.26
C ARG A 53 7.50 -1.18 -23.74
N ALA A 54 8.38 -0.30 -24.25
CA ALA A 54 8.40 1.14 -23.93
C ALA A 54 7.01 1.80 -23.96
N ALA A 55 6.17 1.47 -24.94
CA ALA A 55 4.81 2.00 -25.07
C ALA A 55 3.89 1.69 -23.88
N GLN A 56 4.12 0.61 -23.14
CA GLN A 56 3.32 0.27 -21.96
C GLN A 56 3.67 1.14 -20.75
N TYR A 57 4.87 1.71 -20.71
CA TYR A 57 5.37 2.48 -19.58
C TYR A 57 5.42 3.99 -19.85
N ILE A 58 5.05 4.42 -21.05
CA ILE A 58 5.11 5.82 -21.49
C ILE A 58 3.96 6.62 -20.88
N SER A 59 4.25 7.73 -20.21
CA SER A 59 3.28 8.78 -19.85
C SER A 59 3.37 9.94 -20.85
N ARG A 60 2.64 11.05 -20.63
CA ARG A 60 2.63 12.21 -21.54
C ARG A 60 4.02 12.84 -21.76
N LYS A 61 5.02 12.60 -20.89
CA LYS A 61 6.38 13.19 -21.01
C LYS A 61 7.57 12.29 -20.60
N SER A 62 7.34 11.15 -19.95
CA SER A 62 8.41 10.26 -19.43
C SER A 62 7.92 8.84 -19.15
N TYR A 63 8.81 7.91 -18.80
CA TYR A 63 8.44 6.53 -18.46
C TYR A 63 8.33 6.36 -16.95
N PHE A 64 7.22 5.78 -16.50
CA PHE A 64 6.97 5.58 -15.06
C PHE A 64 6.45 4.19 -14.76
N LEU A 65 6.78 3.74 -13.56
CA LEU A 65 6.14 2.63 -12.88
C LEU A 65 5.35 3.14 -11.70
N VAL A 66 4.26 2.46 -11.38
CA VAL A 66 3.60 2.68 -10.09
C VAL A 66 4.16 1.71 -9.06
N LEU A 67 4.53 2.27 -7.91
CA LEU A 67 4.74 1.54 -6.66
C LEU A 67 3.58 1.88 -5.75
N GLN A 68 2.80 0.87 -5.38
CA GLN A 68 1.84 0.94 -4.29
C GLN A 68 2.59 0.63 -3.00
N ALA A 69 2.41 1.46 -1.97
CA ALA A 69 3.01 1.28 -0.66
C ALA A 69 1.95 1.33 0.44
N LEU A 70 2.08 0.43 1.40
CA LEU A 70 1.45 0.56 2.71
C LEU A 70 2.50 1.09 3.70
N VAL A 71 2.20 2.18 4.38
CA VAL A 71 3.08 2.79 5.38
C VAL A 71 2.47 2.74 6.78
N ASN A 72 3.33 2.75 7.80
CA ASN A 72 2.91 2.99 9.18
C ASN A 72 2.73 4.49 9.49
N HIS A 73 2.34 4.81 10.73
CA HIS A 73 2.19 6.18 11.23
C HIS A 73 3.46 7.05 11.11
N ARG A 74 4.65 6.45 10.90
CA ARG A 74 5.92 7.17 10.71
C ARG A 74 6.30 7.33 9.24
N GLY A 75 5.44 6.89 8.31
CA GLY A 75 5.74 6.89 6.88
C GLY A 75 6.71 5.78 6.44
N LEU A 76 7.01 4.80 7.28
CA LEU A 76 7.90 3.69 6.93
C LEU A 76 7.10 2.60 6.19
N PHE A 77 7.67 2.07 5.11
CA PHE A 77 7.04 1.01 4.32
C PHE A 77 6.87 -0.28 5.14
N THR A 78 5.70 -0.89 5.03
CA THR A 78 5.32 -2.15 5.67
C THR A 78 4.87 -3.21 4.66
N ASP A 79 4.41 -2.79 3.49
CA ASP A 79 4.17 -3.63 2.31
C ASP A 79 4.38 -2.78 1.05
N ILE A 80 4.89 -3.39 -0.03
CA ILE A 80 5.04 -2.73 -1.33
C ILE A 80 4.60 -3.65 -2.47
N PHE A 81 4.07 -3.06 -3.54
CA PHE A 81 3.74 -3.76 -4.76
C PHE A 81 4.08 -2.88 -5.98
N VAL A 82 4.94 -3.39 -6.87
CA VAL A 82 5.52 -2.61 -7.96
C VAL A 82 5.49 -3.36 -9.29
N GLY A 83 5.50 -2.61 -10.39
CA GLY A 83 5.71 -3.12 -11.74
C GLY A 83 4.56 -2.88 -12.71
N TRP A 84 3.59 -2.09 -12.28
CA TRP A 84 2.50 -1.62 -13.13
C TRP A 84 2.93 -0.40 -13.91
N SER A 85 2.35 -0.25 -15.11
CA SER A 85 2.47 0.96 -15.93
C SER A 85 2.06 2.19 -15.13
N GLY A 86 2.75 3.31 -15.32
CA GLY A 86 2.33 4.63 -14.81
C GLY A 86 0.92 5.07 -15.18
N ARG A 87 0.27 4.41 -16.15
CA ARG A 87 -1.13 4.67 -16.54
C ARG A 87 -2.15 3.81 -15.81
N ALA A 88 -1.73 2.80 -15.08
CA ALA A 88 -2.64 1.92 -14.37
C ALA A 88 -3.26 2.67 -13.19
N HIS A 89 -4.59 2.56 -13.03
CA HIS A 89 -5.31 3.12 -11.89
C HIS A 89 -4.95 2.39 -10.59
N ASP A 90 -4.85 3.11 -9.48
CA ASP A 90 -4.52 2.56 -8.16
C ASP A 90 -5.47 1.45 -7.74
N ALA A 91 -6.78 1.62 -7.95
CA ALA A 91 -7.77 0.56 -7.70
C ALA A 91 -7.46 -0.76 -8.43
N ARG A 92 -6.95 -0.69 -9.67
CA ARG A 92 -6.58 -1.89 -10.44
C ARG A 92 -5.31 -2.52 -9.90
N ILE A 93 -4.31 -1.70 -9.58
CA ILE A 93 -3.05 -2.16 -8.97
C ILE A 93 -3.35 -2.85 -7.65
N PHE A 94 -4.19 -2.22 -6.82
CA PHE A 94 -4.61 -2.71 -5.53
C PHE A 94 -5.26 -4.08 -5.60
N ARG A 95 -6.29 -4.26 -6.43
CA ARG A 95 -6.97 -5.56 -6.61
C ARG A 95 -6.05 -6.69 -7.05
N ASN A 96 -4.91 -6.38 -7.67
CA ASN A 96 -3.92 -7.37 -8.10
C ASN A 96 -2.77 -7.58 -7.10
N SER A 97 -2.72 -6.78 -6.02
CA SER A 97 -1.66 -6.85 -5.02
C SER A 97 -1.80 -8.05 -4.09
N SER A 98 -0.69 -8.47 -3.48
CA SER A 98 -0.73 -9.52 -2.45
C SER A 98 -1.44 -9.03 -1.17
N LEU A 99 -1.35 -7.72 -0.90
CA LEU A 99 -2.05 -7.06 0.21
C LEU A 99 -3.56 -7.22 0.10
N TYR A 100 -4.15 -6.94 -1.08
CA TYR A 100 -5.58 -7.13 -1.32
C TYR A 100 -6.03 -8.56 -1.00
N ARG A 101 -5.32 -9.58 -1.49
CA ARG A 101 -5.65 -11.00 -1.24
C ARG A 101 -5.60 -11.35 0.25
N LYS A 102 -4.65 -10.80 1.01
CA LYS A 102 -4.55 -11.02 2.46
C LYS A 102 -5.69 -10.31 3.22
N LEU A 103 -6.08 -9.12 2.78
CA LEU A 103 -7.20 -8.37 3.37
C LEU A 103 -8.54 -9.03 3.08
N GLU A 104 -8.77 -9.45 1.84
CA GLU A 104 -9.97 -10.16 1.40
C GLU A 104 -10.13 -11.50 2.11
N SER A 105 -9.04 -12.24 2.33
CA SER A 105 -9.05 -13.49 3.10
C SER A 105 -9.05 -13.31 4.62
N GLY A 106 -8.99 -12.08 5.14
CA GLY A 106 -8.95 -11.82 6.58
C GLY A 106 -7.65 -12.26 7.27
N THR A 107 -6.56 -12.49 6.51
CA THR A 107 -5.26 -12.97 7.01
C THR A 107 -4.24 -11.85 7.21
N PHE A 108 -4.55 -10.62 6.76
CA PHE A 108 -3.63 -9.49 6.89
C PHE A 108 -3.53 -8.92 8.31
N PHE A 109 -4.67 -8.86 9.01
CA PHE A 109 -4.74 -8.44 10.40
C PHE A 109 -4.95 -9.66 11.30
N PRO A 110 -4.34 -9.71 12.49
CA PRO A 110 -4.67 -10.73 13.46
C PRO A 110 -6.15 -10.62 13.86
N GLN A 111 -6.80 -11.76 14.07
CA GLN A 111 -8.14 -11.81 14.64
C GLN A 111 -8.04 -11.32 16.09
N ARG A 112 -8.61 -10.15 16.37
CA ARG A 112 -8.66 -9.58 17.71
C ARG A 112 -9.84 -8.65 17.87
N ASP A 113 -10.37 -8.61 19.08
CA ASP A 113 -11.36 -7.63 19.46
C ASP A 113 -10.69 -6.27 19.63
N PHE A 114 -11.10 -5.32 18.78
CA PHE A 114 -10.64 -3.94 18.85
C PHE A 114 -11.84 -3.04 19.18
N ARG A 115 -11.68 -2.17 20.18
CA ARG A 115 -12.74 -1.30 20.68
C ARG A 115 -12.26 0.14 20.76
N VAL A 116 -13.13 1.06 20.35
CA VAL A 116 -12.95 2.50 20.54
C VAL A 116 -14.09 2.95 21.46
N GLY A 117 -13.78 3.17 22.73
CA GLY A 117 -14.79 3.29 23.78
C GLY A 117 -15.66 2.03 23.84
N ASP A 118 -16.98 2.20 23.68
CA ASP A 118 -17.94 1.10 23.72
C ASP A 118 -18.24 0.46 22.36
N VAL A 119 -17.62 0.96 21.29
CA VAL A 119 -17.87 0.51 19.93
C VAL A 119 -16.82 -0.51 19.51
N GLN A 120 -17.26 -1.71 19.13
CA GLN A 120 -16.40 -2.71 18.50
C GLN A 120 -16.14 -2.30 17.04
N MET A 121 -14.87 -2.27 16.65
CA MET A 121 -14.46 -1.86 15.31
C MET A 121 -13.45 -2.85 14.75
N ALA A 122 -13.51 -3.11 13.44
CA ALA A 122 -12.45 -3.83 12.76
C ALA A 122 -11.26 -2.90 12.50
N LEU A 123 -10.06 -3.48 12.43
CA LEU A 123 -8.89 -2.76 11.93
C LEU A 123 -9.06 -2.44 10.44
N CYS A 124 -8.60 -1.26 10.04
CA CYS A 124 -8.66 -0.81 8.67
C CYS A 124 -7.32 -0.23 8.20
N ILE A 125 -7.25 0.00 6.90
CA ILE A 125 -6.23 0.80 6.24
C ILE A 125 -6.91 2.07 5.73
N VAL A 126 -6.24 3.21 5.84
CA VAL A 126 -6.72 4.46 5.23
C VAL A 126 -6.13 4.65 3.82
N ARG A 127 -6.89 5.24 2.91
CA ARG A 127 -6.50 5.43 1.50
C ARG A 127 -6.93 6.78 0.92
N ASP A 128 -6.37 7.12 -0.23
CA ASP A 128 -6.75 8.30 -1.02
C ASP A 128 -8.09 8.10 -1.77
N ALA A 129 -8.59 9.07 -2.55
CA ALA A 129 -9.87 8.89 -3.24
C ALA A 129 -9.85 7.85 -4.40
N ALA A 130 -8.67 7.50 -4.93
CA ALA A 130 -8.50 6.63 -6.10
C ALA A 130 -8.70 5.14 -5.81
N TYR A 131 -8.65 4.71 -4.54
CA TYR A 131 -8.98 3.34 -4.14
C TYR A 131 -10.49 3.16 -3.84
N PRO A 132 -11.05 1.95 -4.03
CA PRO A 132 -12.44 1.66 -3.68
C PRO A 132 -12.68 1.74 -2.16
N LEU A 133 -13.92 1.97 -1.75
CA LEU A 133 -14.34 1.81 -0.35
C LEU A 133 -14.61 0.33 -0.07
N MET A 134 -14.03 -0.22 1.00
CA MET A 134 -14.22 -1.61 1.44
C MET A 134 -14.26 -1.68 2.98
N PRO A 135 -14.78 -2.74 3.60
CA PRO A 135 -14.90 -2.83 5.06
C PRO A 135 -13.60 -2.61 5.85
N TRP A 136 -12.46 -2.94 5.24
CA TRP A 136 -11.11 -2.79 5.82
C TRP A 136 -10.29 -1.69 5.12
N LEU A 137 -10.89 -0.89 4.24
CA LEU A 137 -10.23 0.16 3.44
C LEU A 137 -11.06 1.45 3.42
N MET A 138 -10.67 2.40 4.27
CA MET A 138 -11.45 3.58 4.59
C MET A 138 -10.85 4.84 3.96
N LYS A 139 -11.72 5.80 3.62
CA LYS A 139 -11.30 7.16 3.30
C LYS A 139 -11.29 7.96 4.62
N PRO A 140 -10.21 8.71 4.93
CA PRO A 140 -10.20 9.70 6.00
C PRO A 140 -11.32 10.73 5.91
#